data_AF-A0A5C7M0K4-F1
#
_entry.id   AF-A0A5C7M0K4-F1
#
_cell.length_a   1.000
_cell.length_b   1.000
_cell.length_c   1.000
_cell.angle_alpha   90.00
_cell.angle_beta   90.00
_cell.angle_gamma   90.00
#
_symmetry.space_group_name_H-M   'P 1'
#
loop_
_entity.id
_entity.type
_entity.pdbx_description
1 polymer ?
#
loop_
_entity_poly.entity_id
_entity_poly.type
_entity_poly.pdbx_seq_one_letter_code
_entity_poly.pdbx_strand_id
1 'polypeptide(L)'
;MSSYTDRRAQVLAELTSEDRAVFDEAYATAGVVIELAETAYRAREAAGLTQVELARKMGTTQSAIAAIESGVRTPTFELLERLACACGQRLTITIDAASARGPGTAPGQVD
;
A
#
# COMPACT_ATOMS: atom_id res chain seq x y z
N MET A 1 -26.12 8.55 3.81
CA MET A 1 -24.73 8.83 4.18
C MET A 1 -23.98 9.06 2.87
N SER A 2 -23.34 10.20 2.68
CA SER A 2 -22.56 10.46 1.45
C SER A 2 -21.42 9.46 1.41
N SER A 3 -21.28 8.74 0.29
CA SER A 3 -20.16 7.81 0.10
C SER A 3 -18.85 8.59 0.12
N TYR A 4 -17.75 7.98 0.55
CA TYR A 4 -16.42 8.57 0.48
C TYR A 4 -16.13 9.13 -0.93
N THR A 5 -16.57 8.42 -1.96
CA THR A 5 -16.44 8.80 -3.37
C THR A 5 -17.13 10.14 -3.67
N ASP A 6 -18.34 10.34 -3.14
CA ASP A 6 -19.11 11.57 -3.33
C ASP A 6 -18.45 12.73 -2.60
N ARG A 7 -18.04 12.51 -1.34
CA ARG A 7 -17.39 13.55 -0.54
C ARG A 7 -16.06 13.97 -1.15
N ARG A 8 -15.27 13.03 -1.66
CA ARG A 8 -14.02 13.28 -2.38
C ARG A 8 -14.28 14.07 -3.67
N ALA A 9 -15.25 13.67 -4.49
CA ALA A 9 -15.57 14.37 -5.73
C ALA A 9 -15.95 15.83 -5.48
N GLN A 10 -16.71 16.08 -4.42
CA GLN A 10 -17.11 17.43 -4.01
C GLN A 10 -15.91 18.27 -3.57
N VAL A 11 -15.01 17.70 -2.75
CA VAL A 11 -13.75 18.38 -2.34
C VAL A 11 -12.89 18.70 -3.57
N LEU A 12 -12.71 17.74 -4.48
CA LEU A 12 -11.88 17.92 -5.67
C LEU A 12 -12.44 18.95 -6.66
N ALA A 13 -13.76 19.20 -6.65
CA ALA A 13 -14.41 20.22 -7.46
C ALA A 13 -14.22 21.64 -6.89
N GLU A 14 -13.94 21.74 -5.59
CA GLU A 14 -13.72 23.01 -4.88
C GLU A 14 -12.23 23.42 -4.87
N LEU A 15 -11.31 22.53 -5.23
CA LEU A 15 -9.86 22.81 -5.27
C LEU A 15 -9.46 23.68 -6.46
N THR A 16 -8.44 24.51 -6.24
CA THR A 16 -7.73 25.19 -7.33
C THR A 16 -6.98 24.17 -8.19
N SER A 17 -6.56 24.57 -9.39
CA SER A 17 -5.73 23.71 -10.25
C SER A 17 -4.38 23.34 -9.62
N GLU A 18 -3.81 24.23 -8.81
CA GLU A 18 -2.56 24.01 -8.11
C GLU A 18 -2.74 23.00 -6.96
N ASP A 19 -3.73 23.23 -6.09
CA ASP A 19 -4.05 22.30 -5.00
C ASP A 19 -4.47 20.93 -5.53
N ARG A 20 -5.14 20.91 -6.68
CA ARG A 20 -5.51 19.66 -7.36
C ARG A 20 -4.29 18.88 -7.82
N ALA A 21 -3.28 19.54 -8.39
CA ALA A 21 -2.04 18.88 -8.79
C ALA A 21 -1.28 18.30 -7.59
N VAL A 22 -1.21 19.06 -6.48
CA VAL A 22 -0.63 18.59 -5.21
C VAL A 22 -1.39 17.38 -4.67
N PHE A 23 -2.72 17.43 -4.71
CA PHE A 23 -3.57 16.30 -4.31
C PHE A 23 -3.30 15.09 -5.17
N ASP A 24 -3.29 15.24 -6.49
CA ASP A 24 -3.12 14.13 -7.43
C ASP A 24 -1.73 13.46 -7.28
N GLU A 25 -0.67 14.24 -7.04
CA GLU A 25 0.68 13.72 -6.77
C GLU A 25 0.77 12.95 -5.44
N ALA A 26 0.22 13.54 -4.37
CA ALA A 26 0.16 12.88 -3.07
C ALA A 26 -0.67 11.59 -3.14
N TYR A 27 -1.77 11.61 -3.88
CA TYR A 27 -2.65 10.46 -4.08
C TYR A 27 -1.94 9.35 -4.89
N ALA A 28 -1.21 9.72 -5.95
CA ALA A 28 -0.43 8.76 -6.74
C ALA A 28 0.65 8.07 -5.88
N THR A 29 1.33 8.83 -5.03
CA THR A 29 2.34 8.29 -4.10
C THR A 29 1.70 7.36 -3.07
N ALA A 30 0.59 7.78 -2.45
CA ALA A 30 -0.15 6.96 -1.49
C ALA A 30 -0.66 5.65 -2.11
N GLY A 31 -1.11 5.69 -3.38
CA GLY A 31 -1.52 4.50 -4.12
C GLY A 31 -0.42 3.44 -4.20
N VAL A 32 0.81 3.84 -4.55
CA VAL A 32 1.96 2.92 -4.61
C VAL A 32 2.29 2.32 -3.23
N VAL A 33 2.18 3.12 -2.16
CA VAL A 33 2.42 2.63 -0.79
C VAL A 33 1.37 1.60 -0.38
N ILE A 34 0.10 1.81 -0.73
CA ILE A 34 -0.97 0.84 -0.48
C ILE A 34 -0.73 -0.47 -1.27
N GLU A 35 -0.35 -0.38 -2.54
CA GLU A 35 -0.04 -1.56 -3.37
C GLU A 35 1.14 -2.37 -2.78
N LEU A 36 2.18 -1.68 -2.28
CA LEU A 36 3.30 -2.33 -1.59
C LEU A 36 2.86 -3.00 -0.28
N ALA A 37 2.03 -2.33 0.51
CA ALA A 37 1.50 -2.85 1.76
C ALA A 37 0.64 -4.11 1.54
N GLU A 38 -0.24 -4.07 0.53
CA GLU A 38 -1.05 -5.21 0.12
C GLU A 38 -0.18 -6.37 -0.39
N THR A 39 0.87 -6.07 -1.17
CA THR A 39 1.83 -7.09 -1.63
C THR A 39 2.51 -7.79 -0.46
N ALA A 40 2.95 -7.04 0.55
CA ALA A 40 3.55 -7.59 1.77
C ALA A 40 2.55 -8.44 2.58
N TYR A 41 1.32 -7.96 2.74
CA TYR A 41 0.24 -8.70 3.40
C TYR A 41 -0.04 -10.03 2.68
N ARG A 42 -0.21 -10.00 1.35
CA ARG A 42 -0.49 -11.20 0.54
C ARG A 42 0.68 -12.19 0.57
N ALA A 43 1.92 -11.70 0.54
CA ALA A 43 3.11 -12.53 0.68
C ALA A 43 3.10 -13.31 2.01
N ARG A 44 2.76 -12.63 3.12
CA ARG A 44 2.65 -13.24 4.44
C ARG A 44 1.51 -14.27 4.50
N GLU A 45 0.31 -13.90 4.04
CA GLU A 45 -0.86 -14.78 4.02
C GLU A 45 -0.60 -16.05 3.20
N ALA A 46 0.01 -15.91 2.00
CA ALA A 46 0.36 -17.05 1.15
C ALA A 46 1.39 -18.00 1.80
N ALA A 47 2.24 -17.48 2.69
CA ALA A 47 3.17 -18.28 3.48
C ALA A 47 2.51 -18.94 4.72
N GLY A 48 1.22 -18.68 4.97
CA GLY A 48 0.49 -19.22 6.13
C GLY A 48 0.98 -18.68 7.47
N LEU A 49 1.60 -17.49 7.48
CA LEU A 49 2.21 -16.90 8.68
C LEU A 49 1.29 -15.86 9.29
N THR A 50 1.20 -15.80 10.61
CA THR A 50 0.70 -14.63 11.34
C THR A 50 1.72 -13.48 11.29
N GLN A 51 1.27 -12.24 11.55
CA GLN A 51 2.19 -11.09 11.64
C GLN A 51 3.26 -11.28 12.73
N VAL A 52 2.93 -11.97 13.83
CA VAL A 52 3.87 -12.30 14.91
C VAL A 52 4.94 -13.28 14.43
N GLU A 53 4.56 -14.30 13.67
CA GLU A 53 5.51 -15.30 13.16
C GLU A 53 6.43 -14.70 12.10
N LEU A 54 5.91 -13.87 11.20
CA LEU A 54 6.73 -13.14 10.25
C LEU A 54 7.70 -12.20 10.97
N ALA A 55 7.23 -11.46 11.97
CA ALA A 55 8.08 -10.58 12.77
C ALA A 55 9.23 -11.34 13.44
N ARG A 56 8.96 -12.52 14.01
CA ARG A 56 9.99 -13.41 14.59
C ARG A 56 11.00 -13.87 13.54
N LYS A 57 10.55 -14.33 12.38
CA LYS A 57 11.43 -14.73 11.26
C LYS A 57 12.31 -13.59 10.77
N MET A 58 11.79 -12.37 10.76
CA MET A 58 12.49 -11.18 10.30
C MET A 58 13.34 -10.51 11.39
N GLY A 59 13.26 -10.94 12.65
CA GLY A 59 13.95 -10.28 13.78
C GLY A 59 13.43 -8.87 14.05
N THR A 60 12.11 -8.65 13.95
CA THR A 60 11.44 -7.36 14.20
C THR A 60 10.21 -7.53 15.09
N THR A 61 9.41 -6.47 15.28
CA THR A 61 8.19 -6.50 16.09
C THR A 61 6.94 -6.75 15.24
N GLN A 62 5.89 -7.32 15.85
CA GLN A 62 4.59 -7.46 15.16
C GLN A 62 4.02 -6.10 14.74
N SER A 63 4.20 -5.06 15.56
CA SER A 63 3.77 -3.69 15.23
C SER A 63 4.52 -3.11 14.01
N ALA A 64 5.79 -3.48 13.81
CA ALA A 64 6.53 -3.08 12.62
C ALA A 64 5.97 -3.75 11.36
N ILE A 65 5.62 -5.03 11.43
CA ILE A 65 4.94 -5.74 10.34
C ILE A 65 3.56 -5.14 10.07
N ALA A 66 2.76 -4.89 11.10
CA ALA A 66 1.44 -4.27 10.96
C ALA A 66 1.52 -2.87 10.33
N ALA A 67 2.53 -2.06 10.68
CA ALA A 67 2.75 -0.75 10.07
C ALA A 67 3.11 -0.84 8.58
N ILE A 68 3.84 -1.88 8.17
CA ILE A 68 4.15 -2.13 6.75
C ILE A 68 2.89 -2.57 6.01
N GLU A 69 2.16 -3.56 6.54
CA GLU A 69 0.95 -4.12 5.90
C GLU A 69 -0.23 -3.15 5.84
N SER A 70 -0.23 -2.09 6.66
CA SER A 70 -1.23 -1.02 6.63
C SER A 70 -0.80 0.21 5.81
N GLY A 71 0.41 0.22 5.27
CA GLY A 71 0.95 1.38 4.53
C GLY A 71 1.34 2.57 5.41
N VAL A 72 1.25 2.46 6.74
CA VAL A 72 1.73 3.48 7.69
C VAL A 72 3.25 3.66 7.60
N ARG A 73 3.97 2.57 7.28
CA ARG A 73 5.42 2.59 7.05
C ARG A 73 5.71 2.05 5.66
N THR A 74 6.26 2.90 4.80
CA THR A 74 6.81 2.47 3.51
C THR A 74 8.08 1.62 3.75
N PRO A 75 8.10 0.34 3.33
CA PRO A 75 9.29 -0.50 3.46
C PRO A 75 10.37 -0.08 2.47
N THR A 76 11.64 -0.25 2.85
CA THR A 76 12.77 -0.14 1.91
C THR A 76 12.83 -1.38 1.01
N PHE A 77 13.56 -1.30 -0.11
CA PHE A 77 13.81 -2.45 -0.98
C PHE A 77 14.42 -3.64 -0.21
N GLU A 78 15.43 -3.39 0.63
CA GLU A 78 16.06 -4.43 1.46
C GLU A 78 15.05 -5.11 2.40
N LEU A 79 14.10 -4.34 2.96
CA LEU A 79 13.07 -4.89 3.82
C LEU A 79 12.07 -5.76 3.05
N LEU A 80 11.71 -5.37 1.83
CA LEU A 80 10.86 -6.17 0.95
C LEU A 80 11.53 -7.49 0.57
N GLU A 81 12.83 -7.47 0.25
CA GLU A 81 13.60 -8.68 -0.06
C GLU A 81 13.66 -9.64 1.13
N ARG A 82 13.95 -9.11 2.33
CA ARG A 82 13.96 -9.90 3.57
C ARG A 82 12.58 -10.47 3.91
N LEU A 83 11.52 -9.70 3.69
CA LEU A 83 10.14 -10.15 3.90
C LEU A 83 9.81 -11.31 2.96
N ALA A 84 10.09 -11.15 1.66
CA ALA A 84 9.88 -12.20 0.67
C ALA A 84 10.65 -13.48 1.05
N CYS A 85 11.92 -13.36 1.43
CA CYS A 85 12.73 -14.49 1.89
C CYS A 85 12.15 -15.16 3.14
N ALA A 86 11.71 -14.39 4.15
CA ALA A 86 11.09 -14.92 5.36
C ALA A 86 9.78 -15.69 5.09
N CYS A 87 9.05 -15.27 4.05
CA CYS A 87 7.86 -15.91 3.51
C CYS A 87 8.16 -17.10 2.55
N GLY A 88 9.44 -17.39 2.26
CA GLY A 88 9.80 -18.45 1.32
C GLY A 88 9.51 -18.11 -0.15
N GLN A 89 9.44 -16.82 -0.48
CA GLN A 89 9.10 -16.28 -1.78
C GLN A 89 10.28 -15.48 -2.37
N ARG A 90 10.15 -15.07 -3.64
CA ARG A 90 11.13 -14.22 -4.33
C ARG A 90 10.49 -12.88 -4.70
N LEU A 91 11.17 -11.78 -4.36
CA LEU A 91 10.79 -10.44 -4.80
C LEU A 91 11.01 -10.30 -6.32
N THR A 92 9.97 -9.86 -7.04
CA THR A 92 10.04 -9.52 -8.47
C THR A 92 9.44 -8.13 -8.64
N ILE A 93 10.16 -7.23 -9.31
CA ILE A 93 9.69 -5.87 -9.62
C ILE A 93 9.45 -5.79 -11.13
N THR A 94 8.28 -5.29 -11.50
CA THR A 94 7.89 -5.05 -12.90
C THR A 94 7.56 -3.58 -13.08
N ILE A 95 7.76 -3.07 -14.30
CA ILE A 95 7.44 -1.69 -14.67
C ILE A 95 6.55 -1.79 -15.90
N ASP A 96 5.29 -1.40 -15.73
CA ASP A 96 4.28 -1.42 -16.79
C ASP A 96 4.08 -0.03 -17.38
N ALA A 97 3.44 0.01 -18.56
CA ALA A 97 2.99 1.27 -19.14
C ALA A 97 2.08 1.99 -18.15
N ALA A 98 2.29 3.31 -18.00
CA ALA A 98 1.41 4.13 -17.21
C ALA A 98 0.01 4.14 -17.84
N SER A 99 -0.90 3.30 -17.33
CA SER A 99 -2.32 3.56 -17.49
C SER A 99 -2.61 4.86 -16.75
N ALA A 100 -3.53 5.69 -17.25
CA ALA A 100 -4.04 6.80 -16.48
C ALA A 100 -4.55 6.22 -15.16
N ARG A 101 -3.77 6.35 -14.08
CA ARG A 101 -4.20 5.99 -12.74
C ARG A 101 -5.40 6.90 -12.49
N GLY A 102 -6.59 6.38 -12.76
CA GLY A 102 -7.82 7.03 -12.36
C GLY A 102 -7.72 7.30 -10.86
N PRO A 103 -8.40 8.33 -10.34
CA PRO A 103 -8.37 8.65 -8.91
C PRO A 103 -8.71 7.38 -8.14
N GLY A 104 -7.67 6.80 -7.52
CA GLY A 104 -7.63 5.39 -7.17
C GLY A 104 -8.82 4.94 -6.33
N THR A 105 -9.12 3.66 -6.45
CA THR A 105 -9.98 2.94 -5.54
C THR A 105 -9.41 3.13 -4.13
N ALA A 106 -10.23 3.66 -3.21
CA ALA A 106 -9.78 3.91 -1.86
C ALA A 106 -9.42 2.59 -1.16
N PRO A 107 -8.42 2.57 -0.27
CA PRO A 107 -8.17 1.42 0.57
C PRO A 107 -9.42 1.15 1.42
N GLY A 108 -10.05 -0.01 1.21
CA GLY A 108 -11.31 -0.41 1.88
C GLY A 108 -12.47 -0.78 0.96
N GLN A 109 -12.33 -0.74 -0.36
CA GLN A 109 -13.25 -1.44 -1.27
C GLN A 109 -12.79 -2.89 -1.50
N VAL A 110 -13.04 -3.74 -0.50
CA VAL A 110 -13.20 -5.18 -0.69
C VAL A 110 -14.57 -5.51 -0.12
N ASP A 111 -15.45 -6.08 -0.95
CA ASP A 111 -16.74 -6.64 -0.53
C ASP A 111 -16.57 -7.67 0.60
#